data_AF-A0A1Z8X834-F1
#
_entry.id   AF-A0A1Z8X834-F1
#
_cell.length_a   1.000
_cell.length_b   1.000
_cell.length_c   1.000
_cell.angle_alpha   90.00
_cell.angle_beta   90.00
_cell.angle_gamma   90.00
#
_symmetry.space_group_name_H-M   'P 1'
#
loop_
_entity.id
_entity.type
_entity.pdbx_description
1 polymer ?
#
loop_
_entity_poly.entity_id
_entity_poly.type
_entity_poly.pdbx_seq_one_letter_code
_entity_poly.pdbx_strand_id
1 'polypeptide(L)'
;MRDALIKYTPVYRESYPSVDNIDPWNVCNIYNIQKYDPGDGYHALHCENCNEATLHRVMAWMIYLNTVTDEGGTYFSTYDKTLEAKEGRLVIWPAYFTHTHKGVVSKTQTKYIATGWYSLVSHPDTVK
;
A
#
# COMPACT_ATOMS: atom_id res chain seq x y z
N MET A 1 4.66 12.63 4.67
CA MET A 1 4.15 11.65 3.69
C MET A 1 4.71 11.91 2.30
N ARG A 2 4.40 13.05 1.65
CA ARG A 2 4.91 13.42 0.32
C ARG A 2 6.43 13.24 0.19
N ASP A 3 7.20 13.79 1.12
CA ASP A 3 8.67 13.71 1.07
C ASP A 3 9.19 12.27 1.17
N ALA A 4 8.52 11.43 1.97
CA ALA A 4 8.86 10.01 2.07
C ALA A 4 8.60 9.28 0.75
N LEU A 5 7.46 9.54 0.10
CA LEU A 5 7.14 8.93 -1.19
C LEU A 5 8.09 9.42 -2.29
N ILE A 6 8.40 10.73 -2.35
CA ILE A 6 9.40 11.28 -3.29
C ILE A 6 10.76 10.60 -3.10
N LYS A 7 11.17 10.39 -1.85
CA LYS A 7 12.47 9.79 -1.52
C LYS A 7 12.53 8.28 -1.83
N TYR A 8 11.48 7.53 -1.50
CA TYR A 8 11.54 6.05 -1.50
C TYR A 8 10.88 5.37 -2.69
N THR A 9 10.01 6.06 -3.45
CA THR A 9 9.46 5.50 -4.70
C THR A 9 10.57 5.18 -5.71
N PRO A 10 11.57 6.06 -5.96
CA PRO A 10 12.67 5.73 -6.88
C PRO A 10 13.47 4.49 -6.43
N VAL A 11 13.73 4.37 -5.13
CA VAL A 11 14.43 3.20 -4.55
C VAL A 11 13.66 1.90 -4.80
N TYR A 12 12.33 1.95 -4.65
CA TYR A 12 11.48 0.81 -4.98
C TYR A 12 11.53 0.47 -6.48
N ARG A 13 11.46 1.47 -7.36
CA ARG A 13 11.56 1.30 -8.81
C ARG A 13 12.89 0.67 -9.23
N GLU A 14 14.00 1.07 -8.63
CA GLU A 14 15.33 0.48 -8.88
C GLU A 14 15.38 -1.02 -8.54
N SER A 15 14.67 -1.43 -7.49
CA SER A 15 14.59 -2.84 -7.07
C SER A 15 13.67 -3.67 -7.96
N TYR A 16 12.68 -3.03 -8.59
CA TYR A 16 11.65 -3.67 -9.42
C TYR A 16 11.45 -2.89 -10.74
N PRO A 17 12.45 -2.89 -11.64
CA PRO A 17 12.42 -2.05 -12.85
C PRO A 17 11.29 -2.40 -13.81
N SER A 18 10.68 -3.59 -13.69
CA SER A 18 9.51 -3.99 -14.48
C SER A 18 8.29 -3.09 -14.27
N VAL A 19 8.24 -2.30 -13.19
CA VAL A 19 7.19 -1.30 -12.97
C VAL A 19 7.23 -0.17 -14.02
N ASP A 20 8.32 -0.03 -14.77
CA ASP A 20 8.46 0.94 -15.86
C ASP A 20 8.17 0.32 -17.26
N ASN A 21 7.82 -0.98 -17.31
CA ASN A 21 7.40 -1.68 -18.55
C ASN A 21 5.87 -1.67 -18.76
N ILE A 22 5.17 -0.79 -18.04
CA ILE A 22 3.72 -0.59 -18.14
C ILE A 22 3.44 0.88 -18.47
N ASP A 23 2.17 1.20 -18.75
CA ASP A 23 1.75 2.57 -19.01
C ASP A 23 2.17 3.54 -17.88
N PRO A 24 2.39 4.83 -18.18
CA PRO A 24 2.76 5.83 -17.20
C PRO A 24 1.84 5.82 -16.00
N TRP A 25 2.42 5.95 -14.81
CA TRP A 25 1.70 5.98 -13.55
C TRP A 25 2.24 7.06 -12.64
N ASN A 26 1.43 7.50 -11.70
CA ASN A 26 1.82 8.48 -10.69
C ASN A 26 1.13 8.19 -9.35
N VAL A 27 1.66 8.77 -8.27
CA VAL A 27 0.99 8.74 -6.97
C VAL A 27 -0.36 9.43 -7.06
N CYS A 28 -1.41 8.79 -6.54
CA CYS A 28 -2.73 9.38 -6.46
C CYS A 28 -2.73 10.50 -5.42
N ASN A 29 -3.44 11.60 -5.73
CA ASN A 29 -3.59 12.73 -4.79
C ASN A 29 -4.56 12.44 -3.63
N ILE A 30 -5.23 11.29 -3.65
CA ILE A 30 -6.19 10.86 -2.64
C ILE A 30 -5.58 9.70 -1.86
N TYR A 31 -5.70 9.77 -0.53
CA TYR A 31 -5.24 8.76 0.40
C TYR A 31 -6.18 8.70 1.61
N ASN A 32 -6.14 7.59 2.33
CA ASN A 32 -6.92 7.38 3.53
C ASN A 32 -6.03 7.50 4.76
N ILE A 33 -6.57 8.07 5.84
CA ILE A 33 -6.04 7.91 7.19
C ILE A 33 -7.07 7.06 7.94
N GLN A 34 -6.61 5.99 8.58
CA GLN A 34 -7.48 5.02 9.22
C GLN A 34 -7.05 4.79 10.66
N LYS A 35 -8.03 4.71 11.54
CA LYS A 35 -7.91 4.25 12.92
C LYS A 35 -8.62 2.90 13.01
N TYR A 36 -7.97 1.93 13.65
CA TYR A 36 -8.57 0.67 14.06
C TYR A 36 -8.50 0.60 15.57
N ASP A 37 -9.64 0.53 16.24
CA ASP A 37 -9.69 0.29 17.68
C ASP A 37 -9.35 -1.18 17.99
N PRO A 38 -9.04 -1.52 19.26
CA PRO A 38 -8.75 -2.90 19.63
C PRO A 38 -9.88 -3.84 19.19
N GLY A 39 -9.54 -4.87 18.43
CA GLY A 39 -10.49 -5.80 17.82
C GLY A 39 -10.87 -5.49 16.38
N ASP A 40 -10.64 -4.26 15.89
CA ASP A 40 -10.95 -3.86 14.52
C ASP A 40 -9.83 -4.22 13.54
N GLY A 41 -10.21 -4.34 12.27
CA GLY A 41 -9.28 -4.49 11.17
C GLY A 41 -9.98 -4.69 9.84
N TYR A 42 -9.24 -4.53 8.74
CA TYR A 42 -9.70 -5.04 7.46
C TYR A 42 -9.38 -6.53 7.36
N HIS A 43 -10.38 -7.38 7.62
CA HIS A 43 -10.19 -8.82 7.78
C HIS A 43 -10.11 -9.59 6.45
N ALA A 44 -10.69 -9.04 5.38
CA ALA A 44 -10.74 -9.73 4.10
C ALA A 44 -9.37 -9.73 3.42
N LEU A 45 -9.00 -10.89 2.87
CA LEU A 45 -7.89 -10.96 1.93
C LEU A 45 -8.30 -10.24 0.66
N HIS A 46 -7.46 -9.31 0.23
CA HIS A 46 -7.71 -8.50 -0.97
C HIS A 46 -6.38 -8.07 -1.59
N CYS A 47 -6.45 -7.61 -2.82
CA CYS A 47 -5.40 -6.82 -3.45
C CYS A 47 -6.02 -5.52 -3.97
N GLU A 48 -5.19 -4.52 -4.25
CA GLU A 48 -5.70 -3.19 -4.56
C GLU A 48 -6.31 -3.10 -5.96
N ASN A 49 -5.81 -3.91 -6.90
CA ASN A 49 -6.32 -4.07 -8.25
C ASN A 49 -7.06 -5.41 -8.34
N CYS A 50 -8.36 -5.39 -8.02
CA CYS A 50 -9.18 -6.60 -7.86
C CYS A 50 -10.59 -6.51 -8.46
N ASN A 51 -10.99 -5.34 -8.98
CA ASN A 51 -12.28 -5.14 -9.62
C ASN A 51 -12.18 -4.04 -10.69
N GLU A 52 -13.23 -3.89 -11.50
CA GLU A 52 -13.29 -2.94 -12.62
C GLU A 52 -12.95 -1.50 -12.19
N ALA A 53 -13.44 -1.07 -11.02
CA ALA A 53 -13.21 0.26 -10.52
C ALA A 53 -11.76 0.49 -10.05
N THR A 54 -10.97 -0.57 -9.84
CA THR A 54 -9.58 -0.46 -9.36
C THR A 54 -8.52 -0.94 -10.34
N LEU A 55 -8.90 -1.25 -11.59
CA LEU A 55 -7.99 -1.71 -12.65
C LEU A 55 -6.84 -0.74 -12.94
N HIS A 56 -7.03 0.54 -12.65
CA HIS A 56 -6.04 1.59 -12.86
C HIS A 56 -4.92 1.59 -11.80
N ARG A 57 -5.05 0.86 -10.69
CA ARG A 57 -4.04 0.86 -9.61
C ARG A 57 -2.86 -0.04 -9.96
N VAL A 58 -1.66 0.49 -9.79
CA VAL A 58 -0.38 -0.17 -10.11
C VAL A 58 0.34 -0.64 -8.85
N MET A 59 0.38 0.21 -7.83
CA MET A 59 1.01 -0.05 -6.55
C MET A 59 0.16 0.55 -5.42
N ALA A 60 0.37 0.03 -4.22
CA ALA A 60 -0.09 0.63 -2.99
C ALA A 60 1.10 1.14 -2.17
N TRP A 61 0.83 2.11 -1.31
CA TRP A 61 1.74 2.46 -0.23
C TRP A 61 0.97 2.57 1.08
N MET A 62 1.64 2.26 2.18
CA MET A 62 1.10 2.45 3.52
C MET A 62 2.20 2.90 4.47
N ILE A 63 1.85 3.80 5.39
CA ILE A 63 2.69 4.24 6.50
C ILE A 63 1.99 3.85 7.79
N TYR A 64 2.69 3.12 8.66
CA TYR A 64 2.26 2.93 10.04
C TYR A 64 2.52 4.21 10.83
N LEU A 65 1.45 4.80 11.38
CA LEU A 65 1.51 6.07 12.09
C LEU A 65 1.78 5.90 13.60
N ASN A 66 1.73 4.67 14.09
CA ASN A 66 2.17 4.28 15.43
C ASN A 66 2.73 2.85 15.41
N THR A 67 3.46 2.49 16.47
CA THR A 67 3.91 1.11 16.68
C THR A 67 2.82 0.32 17.40
N VAL A 68 2.57 -0.91 16.94
CA VAL A 68 1.68 -1.88 17.60
C VAL A 68 2.49 -3.15 17.87
N THR A 69 2.52 -3.62 19.12
CA THR A 69 3.53 -4.59 19.59
C THR A 69 3.01 -5.99 19.86
N ASP A 70 1.70 -6.18 19.99
CA ASP A 70 1.10 -7.48 20.32
C ASP A 70 0.65 -8.24 19.06
N GLU A 71 -0.08 -7.56 18.19
CA GLU A 71 -0.48 -7.98 16.84
C GLU A 71 -0.71 -6.67 16.01
N GLY A 72 -1.47 -6.64 14.92
CA GLY A 72 -1.77 -5.37 14.23
C GLY A 72 -1.01 -5.09 12.93
N GLY A 73 -0.07 -5.96 12.55
CA GLY A 73 0.65 -5.87 11.28
C GLY A 73 -0.21 -6.05 10.03
N THR A 74 0.45 -6.25 8.90
CA THR A 74 -0.19 -6.57 7.61
C THR A 74 0.34 -7.92 7.12
N TYR A 75 -0.58 -8.86 6.90
CA TYR A 75 -0.26 -10.20 6.44
C TYR A 75 -0.38 -10.28 4.92
N PHE A 76 0.67 -10.75 4.25
CA PHE A 76 0.70 -11.02 2.81
C PHE A 76 0.65 -12.54 2.59
N SER A 77 -0.46 -13.03 2.04
CA SER A 77 -0.75 -14.47 1.99
C SER A 77 0.17 -15.25 1.05
N THR A 78 0.55 -14.65 -0.09
CA THR A 78 1.43 -15.30 -1.08
C THR A 78 2.81 -15.65 -0.52
N TYR A 79 3.28 -14.86 0.45
CA TYR A 79 4.63 -15.00 1.03
C TYR A 79 4.62 -15.63 2.42
N ASP A 80 3.42 -15.97 2.92
CA ASP A 80 3.17 -16.36 4.31
C ASP A 80 3.94 -15.48 5.32
N LYS A 81 3.80 -14.16 5.16
CA LYS A 81 4.60 -13.19 5.92
C LYS A 81 3.75 -12.07 6.48
N THR A 82 3.94 -11.78 7.77
CA THR A 82 3.38 -10.61 8.44
C THR A 82 4.44 -9.52 8.57
N LEU A 83 4.11 -8.32 8.09
CA LEU A 83 4.90 -7.13 8.33
C LEU A 83 4.39 -6.41 9.58
N GLU A 84 5.26 -6.25 10.57
CA GLU A 84 4.93 -5.57 11.83
C GLU A 84 4.57 -4.09 11.62
N ALA A 85 3.64 -3.62 12.45
CA ALA A 85 3.27 -2.22 12.51
C ALA A 85 4.30 -1.44 13.35
N LYS A 86 5.28 -0.83 12.68
CA LYS A 86 6.32 -0.01 13.30
C LYS A 86 6.16 1.44 12.86
N GLU A 87 6.08 2.36 13.81
CA GLU A 87 5.91 3.78 13.53
C GLU A 87 6.93 4.31 12.51
N GLY A 88 6.44 5.08 11.54
CA GLY A 88 7.25 5.68 10.49
C GLY A 88 7.67 4.72 9.37
N ARG A 89 7.37 3.42 9.49
CA ARG A 89 7.64 2.45 8.42
C ARG A 89 6.73 2.73 7.23
N LEU A 90 7.34 3.12 6.11
CA LEU A 90 6.73 3.13 4.78
C LEU A 90 6.86 1.75 4.15
N VAL A 91 5.77 1.30 3.54
CA VAL A 91 5.66 0.04 2.82
C VAL A 91 5.11 0.36 1.44
N ILE A 92 5.75 -0.15 0.39
CA ILE A 92 5.31 -0.02 -1.01
C ILE A 92 5.24 -1.43 -1.60
N TRP A 93 4.15 -1.74 -2.30
CA TRP A 93 3.97 -3.03 -2.95
C TRP A 93 3.10 -2.94 -4.21
N PRO A 94 3.18 -3.90 -5.14
CA PRO A 94 2.31 -3.98 -6.32
C PRO A 94 0.85 -4.16 -5.93
N ALA A 95 -0.06 -3.56 -6.69
CA ALA A 95 -1.50 -3.61 -6.44
C ALA A 95 -2.15 -4.98 -6.75
N TYR A 96 -1.40 -5.90 -7.37
CA TYR A 96 -1.92 -7.12 -7.99
C TYR A 96 -2.03 -8.32 -7.05
N PHE A 97 -2.67 -9.41 -7.52
CA PHE A 97 -2.98 -10.62 -6.74
C PHE A 97 -1.76 -11.27 -6.06
N THR A 98 -0.54 -11.07 -6.59
CA THR A 98 0.70 -11.55 -5.96
C THR A 98 0.94 -10.96 -4.57
N HIS A 99 0.31 -9.82 -4.26
CA HIS A 99 0.38 -9.13 -2.98
C HIS A 99 -0.98 -9.06 -2.29
N THR A 100 -1.76 -10.14 -2.41
CA THR A 100 -2.98 -10.30 -1.62
C THR A 100 -2.64 -10.22 -0.13
N HIS A 101 -3.35 -9.37 0.60
CA HIS A 101 -3.05 -9.06 1.98
C HIS A 101 -4.29 -8.77 2.82
N LYS A 102 -4.12 -8.75 4.13
CA LYS A 102 -5.13 -8.34 5.12
C LYS A 102 -4.48 -7.71 6.35
N GLY A 103 -5.26 -6.94 7.11
CA GLY A 103 -4.83 -6.47 8.42
C GLY A 103 -4.82 -7.62 9.43
N VAL A 104 -3.71 -7.76 10.16
CA VAL A 104 -3.72 -8.48 11.43
C VAL A 104 -4.35 -7.56 12.47
N VAL A 105 -5.21 -8.13 13.32
CA VAL A 105 -5.98 -7.39 14.32
C VAL A 105 -5.20 -7.39 15.62
N SER A 106 -4.98 -6.23 16.22
CA SER A 106 -4.60 -6.19 17.63
C SER A 106 -5.86 -6.24 18.49
N LYS A 107 -5.89 -7.11 19.49
CA LYS A 107 -6.99 -7.20 20.45
C LYS A 107 -6.87 -6.19 21.58
N THR A 108 -5.70 -5.54 21.75
CA THR A 108 -5.44 -4.68 22.91
C THR A 108 -4.99 -3.26 22.56
N GLN A 109 -4.53 -3.01 21.34
CA GLN A 109 -3.93 -1.73 20.95
C GLN A 109 -4.62 -1.11 19.74
N THR A 110 -4.73 0.23 19.76
CA THR A 110 -5.24 1.01 18.62
C THR A 110 -4.16 1.13 17.55
N LYS A 111 -4.53 0.95 16.29
CA LYS A 111 -3.65 1.08 15.12
C LYS A 111 -4.04 2.28 14.27
N TYR A 112 -3.05 3.07 13.86
CA TYR A 112 -3.19 4.15 12.91
C TYR A 112 -2.35 3.90 11.67
N ILE A 113 -2.97 4.05 10.50
CA ILE A 113 -2.26 3.97 9.22
C ILE A 113 -2.66 5.12 8.31
N ALA A 114 -1.74 5.50 7.43
CA ALA A 114 -2.09 6.20 6.20
C ALA A 114 -1.83 5.27 5.02
N THR A 115 -2.75 5.20 4.06
CA THR A 115 -2.62 4.34 2.88
C THR A 115 -3.08 5.07 1.63
N GLY A 116 -2.45 4.78 0.50
CA GLY A 116 -2.83 5.32 -0.80
C GLY A 116 -2.24 4.49 -1.93
N TRP A 117 -2.34 5.02 -3.14
CA TRP A 117 -2.07 4.24 -4.34
C TRP A 117 -1.21 5.01 -5.34
N TYR A 118 -0.59 4.25 -6.24
CA TYR A 118 -0.10 4.73 -7.52
C TYR A 118 -1.03 4.18 -8.58
N SER A 119 -1.39 5.01 -9.55
CA SER A 119 -2.31 4.62 -10.62
C SER A 119 -1.81 5.05 -11.98
N LEU A 120 -2.25 4.32 -12.99
CA LEU A 120 -2.10 4.71 -14.38
C LEU A 120 -2.61 6.14 -14.58
N VAL A 121 -1.84 6.93 -15.30
CA VAL A 121 -2.21 8.28 -15.73
C VAL A 121 -2.29 8.29 -17.25
N SER A 122 -3.17 9.12 -17.79
CA SER A 122 -3.16 9.39 -19.22
C SER A 122 -1.76 9.86 -19.61
N HIS A 123 -1.23 9.32 -20.71
CA HIS A 123 -0.09 9.92 -21.35
C HIS A 123 -0.39 11.42 -21.52
N PRO A 124 0.50 12.35 -21.14
CA PRO A 124 0.35 13.72 -21.60
C PRO A 124 0.23 13.61 -23.12
N ASP A 125 -0.85 14.16 -23.69
CA ASP A 125 -1.16 14.03 -25.10
C ASP A 125 0.14 14.16 -25.88
N THR A 126 0.54 13.06 -26.53
CA THR A 126 1.45 13.20 -27.66
C THR A 126 0.62 13.91 -28.68
N VAL A 127 0.72 15.25 -28.66
CA VAL A 127 0.28 16.12 -29.73
C VAL A 127 0.91 15.51 -30.98
N LYS A 128 0.10 14.80 -31.76
CA LYS A 128 0.44 14.45 -33.12
C LYS A 128 0.42 15.71 -33.97
#